data_AF-A0A7J5E8T3-F1
#
_entry.id   AF-A0A7J5E8T3-F1
#
_cell.length_a   1.000
_cell.length_b   1.000
_cell.length_c   1.000
_cell.angle_alpha   90.00
_cell.angle_beta   90.00
_cell.angle_gamma   90.00
#
_symmetry.space_group_name_H-M   'P 1'
#
loop_
_entity.id
_entity.type
_entity.pdbx_description
1 polymer ?
#
loop_
_entity_poly.entity_id
_entity_poly.type
_entity_poly.pdbx_seq_one_letter_code
_entity_poly.pdbx_strand_id
1 'polypeptide(L)'
;MERRTFLKKSSMSIIGASIASNVLFSAPTVLTKPRTIKDTSKGNLIFKPFFVQKGKGPHIYELVWATDKNWDTFYSNISLDNYGIKISDTYGEDKFGINSRWNVEGFGYTNITADNGGEFYELPEKGKSKELNLNYEFAKSRTVRNRKREIKFLAEGYRPGTEVKLLMSMSEELLNDAKKKQMLSNECAELAHQSLMYALWASEKLELEYANFIIKKGIVRDHFFFGCDARAFYQMDQDIFLEHFTPLFNFANVTFVPQSTNEINRDFEPKRGQHNFFIRDHLVDTLAEYGIKSQGRLLYWFHDCCMPDWMRGMKYDDLLKYAEENTRKVIGHFGDRMYAWEMVNELHDWANEFKLNRDQITELTRLITDVAKDTAPNVKRTINNCCPFAEYV
;
A
#
# COMPACT_ATOMS: atom_id res chain seq x y z
N MET A 1 -13.33 -50.81 0.64
CA MET A 1 -13.88 -50.55 -0.71
C MET A 1 -12.78 -49.89 -1.53
N GLU A 2 -12.23 -50.61 -2.51
CA GLU A 2 -10.87 -50.41 -3.03
C GLU A 2 -10.72 -49.29 -4.07
N ARG A 3 -9.57 -48.62 -4.01
CA ARG A 3 -9.00 -47.59 -4.92
C ARG A 3 -8.93 -47.98 -6.41
N ARG A 4 -9.43 -49.16 -6.82
CA ARG A 4 -9.23 -49.76 -8.15
C ARG A 4 -10.35 -49.48 -9.16
N THR A 5 -11.47 -48.87 -8.78
CA THR A 5 -12.62 -48.73 -9.69
C THR A 5 -12.73 -47.39 -10.41
N PHE A 6 -11.94 -46.37 -10.03
CA PHE A 6 -12.00 -45.05 -10.67
C PHE A 6 -11.17 -44.96 -11.96
N LEU A 7 -10.09 -45.74 -12.06
CA LEU A 7 -9.14 -45.66 -13.19
C LEU A 7 -9.60 -46.35 -14.48
N LYS A 8 -10.73 -47.06 -14.47
CA LYS A 8 -11.21 -47.83 -15.65
C LYS A 8 -12.12 -47.06 -16.61
N LYS A 9 -12.53 -45.82 -16.30
CA LYS A 9 -13.47 -45.06 -17.17
C LYS A 9 -12.86 -43.90 -17.96
N SER A 10 -11.58 -43.60 -17.80
CA SER A 10 -10.96 -42.46 -18.52
C SER A 10 -10.03 -42.85 -19.66
N SER A 11 -9.89 -44.14 -19.98
CA SER A 11 -8.90 -44.65 -20.94
C SER A 11 -9.46 -45.06 -22.32
N MET A 12 -10.67 -44.64 -22.69
CA MET A 12 -11.22 -44.86 -24.04
C MET A 12 -11.54 -43.53 -24.73
N SER A 13 -10.50 -42.80 -25.11
CA SER A 13 -10.49 -41.84 -26.22
C SER A 13 -9.04 -41.41 -26.43
N ILE A 14 -8.59 -41.37 -27.68
CA ILE A 14 -7.22 -41.07 -28.16
C ILE A 14 -6.37 -42.33 -28.39
N ILE A 15 -6.77 -43.10 -29.43
CA ILE A 15 -5.82 -43.81 -30.28
C ILE A 15 -5.62 -42.92 -31.50
N GLY A 16 -4.39 -42.47 -31.74
CA GLY A 16 -4.05 -41.68 -32.92
C GLY A 16 -2.65 -41.06 -32.89
N ALA A 17 -1.63 -41.92 -33.13
CA ALA A 17 -0.30 -41.59 -33.68
C ALA A 17 0.65 -40.71 -32.82
N SER A 18 1.60 -41.27 -32.06
CA SER A 18 2.97 -41.72 -32.47
C SER A 18 3.92 -40.52 -32.74
N ILE A 19 5.10 -40.29 -32.13
CA ILE A 19 6.12 -41.07 -31.41
C ILE A 19 7.08 -40.08 -30.70
N ALA A 20 7.81 -40.58 -29.68
CA ALA A 20 9.08 -40.09 -29.08
C ALA A 20 9.06 -39.21 -27.80
N SER A 21 8.92 -39.90 -26.66
CA SER A 21 9.89 -39.98 -25.54
C SER A 21 10.56 -38.71 -24.99
N ASN A 22 9.99 -38.16 -23.91
CA ASN A 22 10.59 -38.09 -22.54
C ASN A 22 9.91 -36.97 -21.76
N VAL A 23 8.71 -37.24 -21.24
CA VAL A 23 8.06 -36.36 -20.25
C VAL A 23 8.39 -36.92 -18.87
N LEU A 24 9.44 -36.37 -18.26
CA LEU A 24 9.57 -36.36 -16.81
C LEU A 24 8.30 -35.71 -16.22
N PHE A 25 7.65 -36.41 -15.30
CA PHE A 25 6.63 -35.82 -14.43
C PHE A 25 7.25 -34.63 -13.70
N SER A 26 7.03 -33.42 -14.22
CA SER A 26 7.34 -32.18 -13.52
C SER A 26 6.20 -31.91 -12.54
N ALA A 27 6.58 -31.63 -11.29
CA ALA A 27 5.75 -31.00 -10.27
C ALA A 27 4.98 -29.81 -10.87
N PRO A 28 3.82 -29.39 -10.30
CA PRO A 28 3.09 -28.23 -10.80
C PRO A 28 4.09 -27.10 -10.99
N THR A 29 4.24 -26.69 -12.25
CA THR A 29 5.17 -25.65 -12.63
C THR A 29 4.69 -24.40 -11.91
N VAL A 30 5.32 -24.09 -10.78
CA VAL A 30 5.34 -22.73 -10.27
C VAL A 30 5.87 -21.93 -11.45
N LEU A 31 4.97 -21.18 -12.10
CA LEU A 31 5.31 -20.17 -13.10
C LEU A 31 6.13 -19.11 -12.36
N THR A 32 7.38 -19.43 -12.04
CA THR A 32 8.37 -18.45 -11.69
C THR A 32 8.55 -17.63 -12.96
N LYS A 33 8.16 -16.35 -12.89
CA LYS A 33 8.47 -15.39 -13.96
C LYS A 33 9.95 -15.59 -14.33
N PRO A 34 10.32 -15.52 -15.62
CA PRO A 34 11.71 -15.65 -16.04
C PRO A 34 12.62 -14.81 -15.14
N ARG A 35 13.62 -15.44 -14.51
CA ARG A 35 14.60 -14.77 -13.64
C ARG A 35 15.44 -13.72 -14.39
N THR A 36 15.44 -13.78 -15.72
CA THR A 36 16.00 -12.76 -16.59
C THR A 36 14.91 -11.79 -17.02
N ILE A 37 15.00 -10.57 -16.49
CA ILE A 37 14.22 -9.45 -16.97
C ILE A 37 14.59 -9.24 -18.45
N LYS A 38 13.62 -9.36 -19.36
CA LYS A 38 13.85 -9.10 -20.78
C LYS A 38 14.09 -7.60 -20.94
N ASP A 39 15.22 -7.23 -21.55
CA ASP A 39 15.49 -5.86 -21.95
C ASP A 39 14.41 -5.41 -22.94
N THR A 40 13.59 -4.45 -22.53
CA THR A 40 12.56 -3.81 -23.38
C THR A 40 12.90 -2.35 -23.65
N SER A 41 14.18 -2.00 -23.56
CA SER A 41 14.64 -0.62 -23.73
C SER A 41 14.21 -0.03 -25.07
N LYS A 42 13.64 1.17 -24.97
CA LYS A 42 13.26 2.02 -26.12
C LYS A 42 14.16 3.25 -26.14
N GLY A 43 13.61 4.43 -26.40
CA GLY A 43 14.31 5.71 -26.28
C GLY A 43 14.30 6.24 -24.84
N ASN A 44 14.99 7.35 -24.62
CA ASN A 44 15.13 7.97 -23.30
C ASN A 44 14.08 9.05 -23.09
N LEU A 45 13.43 9.04 -21.93
CA LEU A 45 12.66 10.16 -21.43
C LEU A 45 13.39 10.76 -20.22
N ILE A 46 13.63 12.07 -20.26
CA ILE A 46 14.35 12.79 -19.21
C ILE A 46 13.47 13.93 -18.71
N PHE A 47 13.14 13.92 -17.42
CA PHE A 47 12.43 15.00 -16.76
C PHE A 47 13.45 15.87 -16.04
N LYS A 48 13.78 16.99 -16.68
CA LYS A 48 14.82 17.92 -16.24
C LYS A 48 14.29 18.83 -15.13
N PRO A 49 14.86 18.80 -13.91
CA PRO A 49 14.50 19.71 -12.85
C PRO A 49 15.10 21.10 -13.09
N PHE A 50 14.34 22.13 -12.75
CA PHE A 50 14.84 23.49 -12.60
C PHE A 50 14.61 23.91 -11.15
N PHE A 51 15.71 24.05 -10.41
CA PHE A 51 15.68 24.39 -8.99
C PHE A 51 15.46 25.90 -8.80
N VAL A 52 14.19 26.29 -8.73
CA VAL A 52 13.74 27.68 -8.60
C VAL A 52 13.42 28.07 -7.15
N GLN A 53 13.50 27.10 -6.23
CA GLN A 53 13.30 27.32 -4.80
C GLN A 53 14.44 28.14 -4.20
N LYS A 54 14.15 29.00 -3.23
CA LYS A 54 15.15 29.87 -2.59
C LYS A 54 15.87 29.23 -1.40
N GLY A 55 15.25 28.24 -0.76
CA GLY A 55 15.79 27.58 0.44
C GLY A 55 17.03 26.71 0.16
N LYS A 56 17.71 26.26 1.22
CA LYS A 56 18.94 25.43 1.09
C LYS A 56 18.69 23.96 0.67
N GLY A 57 17.43 23.53 0.59
CA GLY A 57 17.05 22.17 0.22
C GLY A 57 16.86 21.21 1.40
N PRO A 58 16.64 19.90 1.14
CA PRO A 58 16.63 19.28 -0.19
C PRO A 58 15.50 19.80 -1.09
N HIS A 59 15.73 19.81 -2.41
CA HIS A 59 14.72 20.23 -3.39
C HIS A 59 14.05 19.05 -4.11
N ILE A 60 14.76 17.93 -4.20
CA ILE A 60 14.30 16.65 -4.74
C ILE A 60 14.90 15.53 -3.88
N TYR A 61 14.14 14.47 -3.63
CA TYR A 61 14.63 13.27 -2.95
C TYR A 61 15.19 12.26 -3.95
N GLU A 62 16.15 11.45 -3.50
CA GLU A 62 16.83 10.48 -4.36
C GLU A 62 15.89 9.38 -4.89
N LEU A 63 14.91 8.97 -4.08
CA LEU A 63 13.95 7.96 -4.49
C LEU A 63 12.94 8.52 -5.51
N VAL A 64 12.92 7.90 -6.68
CA VAL A 64 11.95 8.13 -7.75
C VAL A 64 11.40 6.79 -8.23
N TRP A 65 10.13 6.76 -8.62
CA TRP A 65 9.50 5.52 -9.07
C TRP A 65 8.43 5.76 -10.14
N ALA A 66 8.20 4.74 -10.96
CA ALA A 66 7.16 4.73 -11.97
C ALA A 66 5.89 4.03 -11.46
N THR A 67 4.75 4.47 -11.96
CA THR A 67 3.43 3.87 -11.69
C THR A 67 2.67 3.65 -12.99
N ASP A 68 1.90 2.58 -13.07
CA ASP A 68 1.05 2.28 -14.23
C ASP A 68 -0.23 3.16 -14.24
N LYS A 69 -1.20 2.82 -15.11
CA LYS A 69 -2.48 3.54 -15.19
C LYS A 69 -3.38 3.37 -13.97
N ASN A 70 -3.18 2.30 -13.21
CA ASN A 70 -3.90 1.99 -11.98
C ASN A 70 -3.21 2.57 -10.75
N TRP A 71 -2.10 3.28 -10.95
CA TRP A 71 -1.24 3.82 -9.89
C TRP A 71 -0.45 2.76 -9.12
N ASP A 72 -0.35 1.55 -9.69
CA ASP A 72 0.45 0.47 -9.14
C ASP A 72 1.91 0.70 -9.51
N THR A 73 2.80 0.50 -8.53
CA THR A 73 4.24 0.59 -8.77
C THR A 73 4.72 -0.63 -9.57
N PHE A 74 5.63 -0.39 -10.50
CA PHE A 74 6.21 -1.47 -11.31
C PHE A 74 7.72 -1.30 -11.43
N TYR A 75 8.40 -2.41 -11.73
CA TYR A 75 9.84 -2.39 -11.91
C TYR A 75 10.20 -1.68 -13.22
N SER A 76 11.05 -0.68 -13.14
CA SER A 76 11.60 0.08 -14.27
C SER A 76 13.05 0.44 -13.97
N ASN A 77 13.79 0.89 -14.98
CA ASN A 77 15.13 1.42 -14.78
C ASN A 77 15.15 2.92 -14.40
N ILE A 78 14.02 3.44 -13.89
CA ILE A 78 13.91 4.84 -13.51
C ILE A 78 14.97 5.20 -12.47
N SER A 79 15.63 6.33 -12.68
CA SER A 79 16.66 6.83 -11.77
C SER A 79 16.68 8.35 -11.75
N LEU A 80 17.24 8.92 -10.69
CA LEU A 80 17.60 10.32 -10.59
C LEU A 80 19.12 10.46 -10.80
N ASP A 81 19.53 11.32 -11.73
CA ASP A 81 20.93 11.70 -11.93
C ASP A 81 21.10 13.23 -12.03
N ASN A 82 22.30 13.70 -12.37
CA ASN A 82 22.61 15.14 -12.48
C ASN A 82 21.82 15.88 -13.58
N TYR A 83 21.19 15.16 -14.51
CA TYR A 83 20.38 15.73 -15.60
C TYR A 83 18.88 15.69 -15.29
N GLY A 84 18.45 14.84 -14.36
CA GLY A 84 17.08 14.76 -13.88
C GLY A 84 16.59 13.33 -13.69
N ILE A 85 15.27 13.16 -13.72
CA ILE A 85 14.66 11.83 -13.64
C ILE A 85 14.69 11.21 -15.03
N LYS A 86 15.36 10.06 -15.16
CA LYS A 86 15.53 9.36 -16.43
C LYS A 86 14.85 8.00 -16.41
N ILE A 87 14.22 7.64 -17.51
CA ILE A 87 13.69 6.29 -17.75
C ILE A 87 13.88 5.90 -19.22
N SER A 88 14.28 4.66 -19.47
CA SER A 88 14.48 4.13 -20.82
C SER A 88 14.01 2.68 -21.00
N ASP A 89 13.68 1.99 -19.91
CA ASP A 89 13.12 0.65 -19.92
C ASP A 89 12.04 0.52 -18.83
N THR A 90 10.82 0.24 -19.28
CA THR A 90 9.64 0.03 -18.43
C THR A 90 9.34 -1.46 -18.21
N TYR A 91 10.17 -2.36 -18.75
CA TYR A 91 10.04 -3.81 -18.63
C TYR A 91 8.66 -4.36 -19.00
N GLY A 92 8.02 -3.74 -20.01
CA GLY A 92 6.75 -4.17 -20.56
C GLY A 92 5.57 -3.23 -20.30
N GLU A 93 5.72 -2.20 -19.46
CA GLU A 93 4.64 -1.22 -19.27
C GLU A 93 4.64 -0.15 -20.36
N ASP A 94 3.55 -0.07 -21.13
CA ASP A 94 3.45 0.84 -22.27
C ASP A 94 3.29 2.31 -21.85
N LYS A 95 2.46 2.55 -20.83
CA LYS A 95 2.14 3.89 -20.33
C LYS A 95 2.40 3.99 -18.83
N PHE A 96 3.03 5.08 -18.40
CA PHE A 96 3.42 5.27 -17.00
C PHE A 96 3.36 6.72 -16.54
N GLY A 97 3.22 6.91 -15.24
CA GLY A 97 3.50 8.16 -14.52
C GLY A 97 4.82 8.05 -13.77
N ILE A 98 5.39 9.19 -13.37
CA ILE A 98 6.57 9.26 -12.51
C ILE A 98 6.24 9.95 -11.20
N ASN A 99 6.94 9.55 -10.14
CA ASN A 99 6.73 10.06 -8.80
C ASN A 99 8.07 10.42 -8.19
N SER A 100 8.09 11.54 -7.47
CA SER A 100 9.26 11.99 -6.72
C SER A 100 8.82 12.88 -5.57
N ARG A 101 9.61 12.90 -4.49
CA ARG A 101 9.43 13.88 -3.43
C ARG A 101 10.09 15.19 -3.84
N TRP A 102 9.28 16.24 -3.95
CA TRP A 102 9.69 17.55 -4.47
C TRP A 102 9.35 18.65 -3.46
N ASN A 103 10.26 19.61 -3.29
CA ASN A 103 10.07 20.72 -2.37
C ASN A 103 9.29 21.83 -3.06
N VAL A 104 8.05 22.03 -2.64
CA VAL A 104 7.20 23.12 -3.13
C VAL A 104 7.22 24.24 -2.09
N GLU A 105 8.08 25.24 -2.30
CA GLU A 105 8.15 26.43 -1.45
C GLU A 105 6.76 27.07 -1.27
N GLY A 106 6.36 27.32 -0.02
CA GLY A 106 5.01 27.78 0.33
C GLY A 106 3.98 26.66 0.57
N PHE A 107 4.32 25.39 0.35
CA PHE A 107 3.47 24.24 0.66
C PHE A 107 4.19 23.19 1.52
N GLY A 108 5.35 22.71 1.09
CA GLY A 108 6.15 21.73 1.83
C GLY A 108 6.92 20.75 0.95
N TYR A 109 7.58 19.78 1.59
CA TYR A 109 8.39 18.75 0.93
C TYR A 109 7.64 17.41 0.86
N THR A 110 6.98 17.15 -0.26
CA THR A 110 5.97 16.09 -0.41
C THR A 110 6.11 15.30 -1.70
N ASN A 111 5.46 14.13 -1.77
CA ASN A 111 5.42 13.28 -2.96
C ASN A 111 4.49 13.87 -4.02
N ILE A 112 5.04 14.10 -5.22
CA ILE A 112 4.32 14.64 -6.37
C ILE A 112 4.40 13.65 -7.52
N THR A 113 3.27 13.46 -8.19
CA THR A 113 3.18 12.67 -9.42
C THR A 113 3.15 13.58 -10.63
N ALA A 114 3.89 13.20 -11.67
CA ALA A 114 3.69 13.64 -13.03
C ALA A 114 3.10 12.48 -13.84
N ASP A 115 1.95 12.69 -14.49
CA ASP A 115 1.23 11.69 -15.29
C ASP A 115 0.71 12.28 -16.61
N ASN A 116 1.30 13.40 -17.06
CA ASN A 116 0.91 14.12 -18.27
C ASN A 116 -0.53 14.65 -18.24
N GLY A 117 -1.13 14.88 -17.06
CA GLY A 117 -2.55 15.24 -16.93
C GLY A 117 -3.51 14.04 -16.96
N GLY A 118 -3.00 12.85 -16.66
CA GLY A 118 -3.70 11.57 -16.72
C GLY A 118 -3.66 10.89 -18.09
N GLU A 119 -2.90 11.42 -19.05
CA GLU A 119 -2.67 10.77 -20.35
C GLU A 119 -1.49 9.77 -20.32
N PHE A 120 -0.68 9.86 -19.26
CA PHE A 120 0.54 9.11 -19.00
C PHE A 120 1.63 9.39 -20.06
N TYR A 121 2.85 8.93 -19.77
CA TYR A 121 4.00 9.00 -20.67
C TYR A 121 4.22 7.67 -21.36
N GLU A 122 4.85 7.73 -22.53
CA GLU A 122 5.35 6.59 -23.27
C GLU A 122 6.82 6.84 -23.58
N LEU A 123 7.63 5.77 -23.58
CA LEU A 123 9.01 5.88 -24.01
C LEU A 123 9.06 6.20 -25.52
N PRO A 124 9.92 7.14 -25.96
CA PRO A 124 10.08 7.41 -27.38
C PRO A 124 10.70 6.21 -28.11
N GLU A 125 10.70 6.22 -29.44
CA GLU A 125 11.33 5.17 -30.23
C GLU A 125 12.83 5.01 -29.91
N LYS A 126 13.35 3.79 -30.10
CA LYS A 126 14.75 3.46 -29.81
C LYS A 126 15.71 4.43 -30.52
N GLY A 127 16.70 4.91 -29.77
CA GLY A 127 17.67 5.90 -30.25
C GLY A 127 17.21 7.36 -30.18
N LYS A 128 15.94 7.64 -29.87
CA LYS A 128 15.46 9.01 -29.60
C LYS A 128 15.57 9.34 -28.12
N SER A 129 15.74 10.64 -27.83
CA SER A 129 15.67 11.19 -26.48
C SER A 129 14.68 12.34 -26.47
N LYS A 130 13.89 12.45 -25.39
CA LYS A 130 12.95 13.55 -25.18
C LYS A 130 13.15 14.13 -23.78
N GLU A 131 13.37 15.43 -23.73
CA GLU A 131 13.45 16.18 -22.48
C GLU A 131 12.10 16.86 -22.18
N LEU A 132 11.71 16.81 -20.91
CA LEU A 132 10.53 17.45 -20.35
C LEU A 132 10.93 18.31 -19.17
N ASN A 133 10.22 19.41 -18.93
CA ASN A 133 10.42 20.25 -17.76
C ASN A 133 9.69 19.64 -16.55
N LEU A 134 10.43 19.15 -15.56
CA LEU A 134 9.85 18.43 -14.42
C LEU A 134 8.84 19.29 -13.64
N ASN A 135 9.16 20.56 -13.39
CA ASN A 135 8.29 21.50 -12.68
C ASN A 135 6.95 21.66 -13.41
N TYR A 136 7.00 21.83 -14.73
CA TYR A 136 5.80 21.95 -15.58
C TYR A 136 4.97 20.66 -15.59
N GLU A 137 5.60 19.50 -15.71
CA GLU A 137 4.89 18.22 -15.72
C GLU A 137 4.18 17.93 -14.39
N PHE A 138 4.80 18.28 -13.25
CA PHE A 138 4.15 18.23 -11.94
C PHE A 138 2.95 19.17 -11.84
N ALA A 139 3.14 20.44 -12.22
CA ALA A 139 2.08 21.46 -12.17
C ALA A 139 0.89 21.07 -13.06
N LYS A 140 1.16 20.61 -14.29
CA LYS A 140 0.16 20.14 -15.25
C LYS A 140 -0.67 18.99 -14.69
N SER A 141 0.00 17.97 -14.17
CA SER A 141 -0.65 16.76 -13.65
C SER A 141 -1.57 17.10 -12.47
N ARG A 142 -1.08 17.91 -11.52
CA ARG A 142 -1.87 18.35 -10.36
C ARG A 142 -3.06 19.23 -10.76
N THR A 143 -2.86 20.20 -11.65
CA THR A 143 -3.92 21.11 -12.10
C THR A 143 -5.06 20.36 -12.80
N VAL A 144 -4.72 19.43 -13.71
CA VAL A 144 -5.74 18.61 -14.39
C VAL A 144 -6.47 17.69 -13.41
N ARG A 145 -5.76 17.13 -12.40
CA ARG A 145 -6.38 16.33 -11.35
C ARG A 145 -7.42 17.13 -10.56
N ASN A 146 -7.10 18.37 -10.19
CA ASN A 146 -8.05 19.25 -9.48
C ASN A 146 -9.29 19.53 -10.30
N ARG A 147 -9.12 19.85 -11.59
CA ARG A 147 -10.26 20.07 -12.49
C ARG A 147 -11.18 18.85 -12.60
N LYS A 148 -10.59 17.66 -12.78
CA LYS A 148 -11.35 16.39 -12.81
C LYS A 148 -12.12 16.18 -11.50
N ARG A 149 -11.49 16.49 -10.36
CA ARG A 149 -12.09 16.36 -9.03
C ARG A 149 -13.22 17.35 -8.80
N GLU A 150 -13.04 18.61 -9.17
CA GLU A 150 -14.07 19.64 -9.09
C GLU A 150 -15.29 19.28 -9.94
N ILE A 151 -15.09 18.87 -11.21
CA ILE A 151 -16.18 18.42 -12.09
C ILE A 151 -17.00 17.31 -11.42
N LYS A 152 -16.32 16.31 -10.83
CA LYS A 152 -16.99 15.23 -10.10
C LYS A 152 -17.82 15.78 -8.94
N PHE A 153 -17.24 16.64 -8.10
CA PHE A 153 -17.95 17.18 -6.94
C PHE A 153 -19.12 18.09 -7.32
N LEU A 154 -18.97 18.90 -8.37
CA LEU A 154 -20.05 19.74 -8.92
C LEU A 154 -21.25 18.89 -9.34
N ALA A 155 -21.02 17.73 -9.97
CA ALA A 155 -22.05 16.78 -10.37
C ALA A 155 -22.79 16.17 -9.17
N GLU A 156 -22.15 16.11 -7.99
CA GLU A 156 -22.73 15.61 -6.73
C GLU A 156 -23.39 16.71 -5.88
N GLY A 157 -23.51 17.92 -6.45
CA GLY A 157 -24.19 19.08 -5.86
C GLY A 157 -23.31 19.97 -4.99
N TYR A 158 -22.03 19.65 -4.83
CA TYR A 158 -21.10 20.52 -4.12
C TYR A 158 -20.85 21.81 -4.93
N ARG A 159 -20.57 22.92 -4.25
CA ARG A 159 -20.17 24.18 -4.87
C ARG A 159 -18.96 24.73 -4.11
N PRO A 160 -17.82 24.98 -4.79
CA PRO A 160 -16.63 25.44 -4.12
C PRO A 160 -16.78 26.88 -3.61
N GLY A 161 -16.20 27.13 -2.44
CA GLY A 161 -16.05 28.45 -1.86
C GLY A 161 -15.12 29.36 -2.67
N THR A 162 -15.07 30.63 -2.29
CA THR A 162 -14.26 31.64 -2.98
C THR A 162 -12.76 31.31 -2.94
N GLU A 163 -12.27 30.80 -1.80
CA GLU A 163 -10.85 30.45 -1.62
C GLU A 163 -10.42 29.36 -2.63
N VAL A 164 -11.16 28.24 -2.69
CA VAL A 164 -10.89 27.16 -3.64
C VAL A 164 -10.90 27.65 -5.08
N LYS A 165 -11.93 28.44 -5.47
CA LYS A 165 -12.02 29.00 -6.83
C LYS A 165 -10.83 29.87 -7.17
N LEU A 166 -10.40 30.74 -6.26
CA LEU A 166 -9.25 31.61 -6.47
C LEU A 166 -7.96 30.81 -6.65
N LEU A 167 -7.70 29.86 -5.75
CA LEU A 167 -6.51 29.00 -5.82
C LEU A 167 -6.47 28.19 -7.12
N MET A 168 -7.61 27.63 -7.53
CA MET A 168 -7.73 26.92 -8.80
C MET A 168 -7.45 27.84 -10.00
N SER A 169 -8.09 29.02 -10.06
CA SER A 169 -7.86 29.99 -11.15
C SER A 169 -6.40 30.41 -11.25
N MET A 170 -5.78 30.78 -10.13
CA MET A 170 -4.36 31.16 -10.09
C MET A 170 -3.47 30.03 -10.58
N SER A 171 -3.73 28.79 -10.16
CA SER A 171 -2.96 27.63 -10.63
C SER A 171 -3.08 27.43 -12.14
N GLU A 172 -4.27 27.59 -12.71
CA GLU A 172 -4.51 27.43 -14.16
C GLU A 172 -3.89 28.55 -14.98
N GLU A 173 -4.02 29.80 -14.53
CA GLU A 173 -3.43 30.98 -15.18
C GLU A 173 -1.91 30.87 -15.24
N LEU A 174 -1.27 30.57 -14.12
CA LEU A 174 0.19 30.40 -14.04
C LEU A 174 0.68 29.23 -14.89
N LEU A 175 -0.06 28.13 -14.96
CA LEU A 175 0.28 27.01 -15.84
C LEU A 175 0.20 27.42 -17.32
N ASN A 176 -0.85 28.17 -17.69
CA ASN A 176 -1.03 28.68 -19.04
C ASN A 176 0.07 29.67 -19.41
N ASP A 177 0.53 30.50 -18.48
CA ASP A 177 1.64 31.42 -18.69
C ASP A 177 2.96 30.67 -18.81
N ALA A 178 3.21 29.65 -17.98
CA ALA A 178 4.37 28.75 -18.13
C ALA A 178 4.39 28.10 -19.52
N LYS A 179 3.22 27.67 -20.04
CA LYS A 179 3.07 27.08 -21.37
C LYS A 179 3.47 28.04 -22.51
N LYS A 180 3.35 29.34 -22.32
CA LYS A 180 3.74 30.37 -23.31
C LYS A 180 5.24 30.64 -23.32
N LYS A 181 5.98 30.17 -22.32
CA LYS A 181 7.44 30.30 -22.24
C LYS A 181 8.13 29.18 -23.02
N GLN A 182 9.45 29.33 -23.22
CA GLN A 182 10.27 28.23 -23.70
C GLN A 182 10.21 27.06 -22.69
N MET A 183 9.75 25.88 -23.12
CA MET A 183 9.47 24.75 -22.22
C MET A 183 10.64 24.38 -21.30
N LEU A 184 11.86 24.30 -21.85
CA LEU A 184 13.07 23.98 -21.10
C LEU A 184 13.80 25.25 -20.64
N SER A 185 13.11 26.12 -19.89
CA SER A 185 13.69 27.36 -19.34
C SER A 185 13.33 27.57 -17.86
N ASN A 186 14.14 28.39 -17.18
CA ASN A 186 13.87 28.81 -15.80
C ASN A 186 12.55 29.59 -15.68
N GLU A 187 12.22 30.46 -16.66
CA GLU A 187 10.96 31.21 -16.64
C GLU A 187 9.72 30.28 -16.65
N CYS A 188 9.77 29.22 -17.48
CA CYS A 188 8.74 28.20 -17.49
C CYS A 188 8.65 27.51 -16.13
N ALA A 189 9.80 27.13 -15.56
CA ALA A 189 9.86 26.44 -14.29
C ALA A 189 9.38 27.28 -13.10
N GLU A 190 9.69 28.57 -13.05
CA GLU A 190 9.24 29.48 -11.99
C GLU A 190 7.72 29.61 -11.97
N LEU A 191 7.11 29.85 -13.15
CA LEU A 191 5.65 29.94 -13.29
C LEU A 191 4.98 28.60 -12.99
N ALA A 192 5.53 27.50 -13.50
CA ALA A 192 5.04 26.16 -13.22
C ALA A 192 5.13 25.80 -11.72
N HIS A 193 6.21 26.20 -11.06
CA HIS A 193 6.40 25.95 -9.63
C HIS A 193 5.39 26.71 -8.78
N GLN A 194 5.10 27.97 -9.12
CA GLN A 194 4.04 28.74 -8.47
C GLN A 194 2.66 28.13 -8.76
N SER A 195 2.41 27.72 -10.00
CA SER A 195 1.19 27.00 -10.38
C SER A 195 1.00 25.75 -9.53
N LEU A 196 2.05 24.93 -9.37
CA LEU A 196 2.02 23.72 -8.55
C LEU A 196 1.71 24.04 -7.08
N MET A 197 2.30 25.09 -6.51
CA MET A 197 2.02 25.52 -5.13
C MET A 197 0.53 25.86 -4.94
N TYR A 198 -0.06 26.68 -5.82
CA TYR A 198 -1.48 27.00 -5.76
C TYR A 198 -2.36 25.77 -6.01
N ALA A 199 -1.97 24.89 -6.94
CA ALA A 199 -2.72 23.67 -7.24
C ALA A 199 -2.73 22.70 -6.04
N LEU A 200 -1.65 22.61 -5.26
CA LEU A 200 -1.60 21.78 -4.06
C LEU A 200 -2.51 22.33 -2.96
N TRP A 201 -2.45 23.63 -2.67
CA TRP A 201 -3.38 24.26 -1.73
C TRP A 201 -4.84 24.13 -2.17
N ALA A 202 -5.11 24.31 -3.47
CA ALA A 202 -6.44 24.09 -4.04
C ALA A 202 -6.92 22.65 -3.82
N SER A 203 -6.03 21.65 -3.95
CA SER A 203 -6.37 20.23 -3.73
C SER A 203 -6.86 19.99 -2.31
N GLU A 204 -6.06 20.41 -1.32
CA GLU A 204 -6.35 20.20 0.10
C GLU A 204 -7.67 20.88 0.50
N LYS A 205 -7.85 22.14 0.07
CA LYS A 205 -9.07 22.90 0.37
C LYS A 205 -10.30 22.32 -0.33
N LEU A 206 -10.19 21.89 -1.58
CA LEU A 206 -11.27 21.27 -2.34
C LEU A 206 -11.77 19.98 -1.68
N GLU A 207 -10.85 19.09 -1.27
CA GLU A 207 -11.20 17.85 -0.59
C GLU A 207 -11.82 18.11 0.78
N LEU A 208 -11.28 19.06 1.56
CA LEU A 208 -11.78 19.40 2.88
C LEU A 208 -13.19 20.03 2.83
N GLU A 209 -13.41 20.99 1.92
CA GLU A 209 -14.73 21.59 1.73
C GLU A 209 -15.76 20.55 1.25
N TYR A 210 -15.38 19.66 0.34
CA TYR A 210 -16.24 18.58 -0.12
C TYR A 210 -16.55 17.55 0.98
N ALA A 211 -15.56 17.16 1.79
CA ALA A 211 -15.77 16.27 2.93
C ALA A 211 -16.80 16.87 3.91
N ASN A 212 -16.68 18.17 4.23
CA ASN A 212 -17.65 18.88 5.05
C ASN A 212 -19.05 18.91 4.43
N PHE A 213 -19.15 19.10 3.11
CA PHE A 213 -20.42 19.03 2.39
C PHE A 213 -21.08 17.64 2.51
N ILE A 214 -20.31 16.55 2.38
CA ILE A 214 -20.83 15.18 2.54
C ILE A 214 -21.23 14.89 3.99
N ILE A 215 -20.42 15.30 4.97
CA ILE A 215 -20.73 15.12 6.40
C ILE A 215 -22.05 15.82 6.75
N LYS A 216 -22.27 17.04 6.24
CA LYS A 216 -23.52 17.80 6.44
C LYS A 216 -24.77 17.11 5.88
N LYS A 217 -24.63 16.20 4.90
CA LYS A 217 -25.76 15.41 4.40
C LYS A 217 -26.20 14.31 5.36
N GLY A 218 -25.43 14.03 6.42
CA GLY A 218 -25.79 13.02 7.42
C GLY A 218 -25.84 11.60 6.87
N ILE A 219 -25.07 11.30 5.81
CA ILE A 219 -25.04 9.96 5.21
C ILE A 219 -24.38 8.99 6.21
N VAL A 220 -25.15 8.04 6.70
CA VAL A 220 -24.63 6.93 7.50
C VAL A 220 -23.83 6.00 6.57
N ARG A 221 -22.63 5.62 7.02
CA ARG A 221 -21.72 4.73 6.26
C ARG A 221 -21.63 3.38 6.96
N ASP A 222 -22.65 2.54 6.81
CA ASP A 222 -22.73 1.22 7.47
C ASP A 222 -21.59 0.26 7.12
N HIS A 223 -20.90 0.53 6.00
CA HIS A 223 -19.74 -0.25 5.54
C HIS A 223 -18.39 0.41 5.86
N PHE A 224 -18.38 1.57 6.53
CA PHE A 224 -17.16 2.25 6.94
C PHE A 224 -16.87 1.92 8.41
N PHE A 225 -15.73 1.27 8.63
CA PHE A 225 -15.25 0.98 9.97
C PHE A 225 -14.42 2.12 10.51
N PHE A 226 -14.78 2.57 11.71
CA PHE A 226 -14.08 3.59 12.46
C PHE A 226 -13.81 3.05 13.86
N GLY A 227 -12.54 3.09 14.26
CA GLY A 227 -12.05 2.36 15.41
C GLY A 227 -10.61 2.66 15.77
N CYS A 228 -10.18 2.13 16.90
CA CYS A 228 -8.80 2.14 17.35
C CYS A 228 -8.45 0.85 18.11
N ASP A 229 -7.26 0.80 18.70
CA ASP A 229 -6.85 -0.31 19.58
C ASP A 229 -7.69 -0.28 20.88
N ALA A 230 -8.30 -1.40 21.23
CA ALA A 230 -9.17 -1.55 22.41
C ALA A 230 -8.40 -1.93 23.69
N ARG A 231 -7.07 -1.83 23.70
CA ARG A 231 -6.20 -2.10 24.85
C ARG A 231 -6.58 -1.35 26.13
N ALA A 232 -7.19 -0.17 25.99
CA ALA A 232 -7.68 0.59 27.12
C ALA A 232 -8.63 -0.23 28.01
N PHE A 233 -9.36 -1.20 27.46
CA PHE A 233 -10.19 -2.14 28.20
C PHE A 233 -9.45 -2.90 29.33
N TYR A 234 -8.14 -3.10 29.18
CA TYR A 234 -7.30 -3.73 30.21
C TYR A 234 -6.62 -2.73 31.15
N GLN A 235 -6.68 -1.43 30.82
CA GLN A 235 -5.92 -0.35 31.47
C GLN A 235 -6.79 0.53 32.36
N MET A 236 -8.12 0.45 32.21
CA MET A 236 -9.09 1.20 33.00
C MET A 236 -10.27 0.32 33.38
N ASP A 237 -11.18 0.88 34.16
CA ASP A 237 -12.46 0.25 34.48
C ASP A 237 -13.24 -0.09 33.19
N GLN A 238 -13.76 -1.31 33.11
CA GLN A 238 -14.39 -1.81 31.88
C GLN A 238 -15.68 -1.06 31.55
N ASP A 239 -16.45 -0.66 32.57
CA ASP A 239 -17.70 0.06 32.34
C ASP A 239 -17.41 1.47 31.80
N ILE A 240 -16.40 2.15 32.35
CA ILE A 240 -15.93 3.46 31.84
C ILE A 240 -15.43 3.33 30.39
N PHE A 241 -14.67 2.28 30.09
CA PHE A 241 -14.22 2.03 28.72
C PHE A 241 -15.41 1.85 27.78
N LEU A 242 -16.38 0.99 28.12
CA LEU A 242 -17.52 0.68 27.27
C LEU A 242 -18.44 1.89 27.07
N GLU A 243 -18.67 2.69 28.14
CA GLU A 243 -19.45 3.92 28.11
C GLU A 243 -18.90 4.93 27.09
N HIS A 244 -17.58 5.07 27.00
CA HIS A 244 -16.94 6.04 26.11
C HIS A 244 -16.59 5.49 24.73
N PHE A 245 -16.24 4.20 24.62
CA PHE A 245 -15.74 3.60 23.38
C PHE A 245 -16.88 3.29 22.41
N THR A 246 -17.94 2.65 22.89
CA THR A 246 -19.00 2.07 22.05
C THR A 246 -19.90 3.10 21.36
N PRO A 247 -20.11 4.34 21.88
CA PRO A 247 -20.83 5.37 21.14
C PRO A 247 -20.03 5.99 19.99
N LEU A 248 -18.69 5.88 20.01
CA LEU A 248 -17.80 6.54 19.06
C LEU A 248 -17.33 5.62 17.92
N PHE A 249 -17.15 4.34 18.23
CA PHE A 249 -16.53 3.38 17.33
C PHE A 249 -17.50 2.25 16.96
N ASN A 250 -17.31 1.68 15.78
CA ASN A 250 -17.98 0.46 15.33
C ASN A 250 -16.98 -0.66 14.98
N PHE A 251 -15.70 -0.41 15.25
CA PHE A 251 -14.58 -1.28 14.94
C PHE A 251 -13.51 -1.19 16.02
N ALA A 252 -12.78 -2.28 16.27
CA ALA A 252 -11.73 -2.32 17.27
C ALA A 252 -10.58 -3.25 16.85
N ASN A 253 -9.34 -2.85 17.15
CA ASN A 253 -8.18 -3.73 17.07
C ASN A 253 -7.94 -4.41 18.44
N VAL A 254 -7.73 -5.72 18.43
CA VAL A 254 -7.40 -6.52 19.62
C VAL A 254 -5.96 -7.01 19.52
N THR A 255 -5.14 -6.74 20.55
CA THR A 255 -3.69 -6.99 20.49
C THR A 255 -3.27 -8.41 20.87
N PHE A 256 -2.48 -9.07 19.99
CA PHE A 256 -2.04 -10.48 20.10
C PHE A 256 -0.52 -10.69 20.17
N VAL A 257 0.26 -9.69 20.58
CA VAL A 257 1.73 -9.83 20.67
C VAL A 257 2.13 -10.99 21.60
N PRO A 258 3.04 -11.90 21.16
CA PRO A 258 3.46 -13.04 21.96
C PRO A 258 4.02 -12.64 23.32
N GLN A 259 4.92 -11.65 23.32
CA GLN A 259 5.44 -11.00 24.51
C GLN A 259 5.16 -9.50 24.41
N SER A 260 4.70 -8.87 25.49
CA SER A 260 4.51 -7.42 25.53
C SER A 260 5.59 -6.74 26.36
N THR A 261 6.16 -5.65 25.85
CA THR A 261 7.00 -4.72 26.62
C THR A 261 6.22 -3.92 27.66
N ASN A 262 4.89 -3.93 27.58
CA ASN A 262 4.04 -3.25 28.54
C ASN A 262 3.34 -4.32 29.39
N GLU A 263 3.60 -4.33 30.70
CA GLU A 263 3.05 -5.30 31.67
C GLU A 263 1.52 -5.45 31.58
N ILE A 264 0.85 -4.42 31.10
CA ILE A 264 -0.61 -4.32 31.04
C ILE A 264 -1.23 -5.13 29.90
N ASN A 265 -0.49 -5.38 28.82
CA ASN A 265 -0.99 -6.10 27.64
C ASN A 265 -0.95 -7.63 27.77
N ARG A 266 -0.50 -8.14 28.94
CA ARG A 266 -0.28 -9.56 29.31
C ARG A 266 0.03 -10.48 28.13
N ASP A 267 1.27 -10.93 27.99
CA ASP A 267 1.76 -11.88 26.98
C ASP A 267 0.70 -12.85 26.43
N PHE A 268 0.54 -12.86 25.10
CA PHE A 268 -0.39 -13.77 24.45
C PHE A 268 0.19 -15.18 24.34
N GLU A 269 1.49 -15.32 24.11
CA GLU A 269 2.20 -16.61 24.03
C GLU A 269 3.54 -16.53 24.79
N PRO A 270 3.50 -16.45 26.13
CA PRO A 270 4.70 -16.29 26.96
C PRO A 270 5.69 -17.46 26.81
N LYS A 271 5.19 -18.66 26.50
CA LYS A 271 5.98 -19.85 26.18
C LYS A 271 5.43 -20.49 24.92
N ARG A 272 6.31 -21.02 24.07
CA ARG A 272 5.91 -21.71 22.83
C ARG A 272 4.76 -22.69 23.07
N GLY A 273 3.68 -22.52 22.33
CA GLY A 273 2.46 -23.32 22.38
C GLY A 273 1.48 -22.94 23.49
N GLN A 274 1.89 -22.16 24.51
CA GLN A 274 1.06 -21.79 25.67
C GLN A 274 0.38 -20.44 25.45
N HIS A 275 -0.79 -20.49 24.83
CA HIS A 275 -1.57 -19.30 24.47
C HIS A 275 -2.51 -18.86 25.59
N ASN A 276 -2.59 -17.56 25.84
CA ASN A 276 -3.53 -16.95 26.77
C ASN A 276 -4.74 -16.38 26.04
N PHE A 277 -5.66 -17.28 25.63
CA PHE A 277 -6.89 -16.92 24.93
C PHE A 277 -7.90 -16.18 25.81
N PHE A 278 -8.01 -16.55 27.09
CA PHE A 278 -9.05 -16.08 28.01
C PHE A 278 -9.25 -14.56 28.00
N ILE A 279 -8.15 -13.80 28.08
CA ILE A 279 -8.22 -12.33 28.13
C ILE A 279 -8.75 -11.74 26.83
N ARG A 280 -8.38 -12.34 25.70
CA ARG A 280 -8.74 -11.86 24.36
C ARG A 280 -10.15 -12.31 23.99
N ASP A 281 -10.55 -13.51 24.42
CA ASP A 281 -11.92 -13.99 24.32
C ASP A 281 -12.86 -13.02 25.03
N HIS A 282 -12.58 -12.68 26.29
CA HIS A 282 -13.40 -11.74 27.06
C HIS A 282 -13.58 -10.39 26.35
N LEU A 283 -12.50 -9.79 25.84
CA LEU A 283 -12.60 -8.53 25.11
C LEU A 283 -13.39 -8.67 23.79
N VAL A 284 -13.11 -9.71 22.99
CA VAL A 284 -13.79 -9.91 21.69
C VAL A 284 -15.28 -10.14 21.91
N ASP A 285 -15.65 -10.98 22.86
CA ASP A 285 -17.03 -11.31 23.15
C ASP A 285 -17.78 -10.08 23.71
N THR A 286 -17.14 -9.32 24.62
CA THR A 286 -17.70 -8.06 25.15
C THR A 286 -17.93 -7.05 24.02
N LEU A 287 -16.95 -6.83 23.14
CA LEU A 287 -17.11 -5.90 22.01
C LEU A 287 -18.24 -6.32 21.06
N ALA A 288 -18.40 -7.63 20.83
CA ALA A 288 -19.45 -8.17 19.99
C ALA A 288 -20.86 -7.91 20.57
N GLU A 289 -21.03 -7.95 21.89
CA GLU A 289 -22.30 -7.61 22.56
C GLU A 289 -22.75 -6.17 22.28
N TYR A 290 -21.80 -5.25 22.06
CA TYR A 290 -22.05 -3.85 21.67
C TYR A 290 -22.08 -3.64 20.14
N GLY A 291 -22.06 -4.72 19.35
CA GLY A 291 -22.06 -4.64 17.88
C GLY A 291 -20.76 -4.11 17.28
N ILE A 292 -19.67 -4.08 18.04
CA ILE A 292 -18.35 -3.66 17.58
C ILE A 292 -17.68 -4.83 16.86
N LYS A 293 -17.23 -4.61 15.61
CA LYS A 293 -16.45 -5.61 14.89
C LYS A 293 -14.98 -5.57 15.30
N SER A 294 -14.38 -6.73 15.54
CA SER A 294 -12.98 -6.83 15.95
C SER A 294 -12.06 -7.25 14.80
N GLN A 295 -10.85 -6.70 14.80
CA GLN A 295 -9.71 -7.17 14.04
C GLN A 295 -8.60 -7.66 14.98
N GLY A 296 -8.05 -8.84 14.72
CA GLY A 296 -6.83 -9.28 15.37
C GLY A 296 -5.63 -8.46 14.88
N ARG A 297 -5.00 -7.70 15.78
CA ARG A 297 -3.78 -6.91 15.55
C ARG A 297 -2.70 -7.43 16.48
N LEU A 298 -2.02 -8.50 16.17
CA LEU A 298 -1.66 -8.99 14.85
C LEU A 298 -1.22 -10.44 15.06
N LEU A 299 -1.18 -11.26 14.02
CA LEU A 299 -0.73 -12.64 14.18
C LEU A 299 0.80 -12.74 14.30
N TYR A 300 1.55 -12.07 13.41
CA TYR A 300 3.01 -12.05 13.44
C TYR A 300 3.62 -10.64 13.27
N TRP A 301 4.42 -10.22 14.25
CA TRP A 301 5.27 -9.02 14.21
C TRP A 301 6.62 -9.42 14.77
N PHE A 302 7.58 -9.65 13.89
CA PHE A 302 8.91 -10.11 14.26
C PHE A 302 9.82 -8.91 14.57
N HIS A 303 9.34 -8.04 15.45
CA HIS A 303 10.06 -6.88 15.96
C HIS A 303 10.63 -7.19 17.34
N ASP A 304 11.84 -6.68 17.62
CA ASP A 304 12.60 -6.98 18.84
C ASP A 304 11.80 -6.76 20.14
N CYS A 305 10.97 -5.70 20.20
CA CYS A 305 10.15 -5.37 21.38
C CYS A 305 9.26 -6.50 21.88
N CYS A 306 8.86 -7.41 20.99
CA CYS A 306 7.66 -8.20 21.17
C CYS A 306 7.89 -9.67 20.84
N MET A 307 9.16 -10.02 20.58
CA MET A 307 9.63 -11.37 20.33
C MET A 307 10.15 -12.03 21.62
N PRO A 308 9.54 -13.13 22.08
CA PRO A 308 10.02 -13.89 23.21
C PRO A 308 11.30 -14.67 22.87
N ASP A 309 12.12 -14.95 23.88
CA ASP A 309 13.42 -15.61 23.73
C ASP A 309 13.34 -16.96 22.99
N TRP A 310 12.28 -17.73 23.20
CA TRP A 310 12.09 -19.02 22.53
C TRP A 310 11.87 -18.90 21.02
N MET A 311 11.45 -17.72 20.55
CA MET A 311 11.26 -17.41 19.13
C MET A 311 12.56 -16.91 18.50
N ARG A 312 13.45 -16.30 19.30
CA ARG A 312 14.74 -15.78 18.83
C ARG A 312 15.61 -16.93 18.34
N GLY A 313 16.22 -16.76 17.17
CA GLY A 313 17.13 -17.74 16.59
C GLY A 313 16.46 -18.96 15.94
N MET A 314 15.12 -18.98 15.78
CA MET A 314 14.50 -20.01 14.93
C MET A 314 15.07 -19.98 13.52
N LYS A 315 15.34 -21.18 12.99
CA LYS A 315 15.71 -21.35 11.58
C LYS A 315 14.47 -21.20 10.71
N TYR A 316 14.69 -20.84 9.44
CA TYR A 316 13.60 -20.58 8.50
C TYR A 316 12.59 -21.75 8.38
N ASP A 317 13.07 -23.00 8.28
CA ASP A 317 12.19 -24.17 8.20
C ASP A 317 11.35 -24.38 9.47
N ASP A 318 11.90 -24.06 10.64
CA ASP A 318 11.18 -24.15 11.92
C ASP A 318 10.20 -22.99 12.09
N LEU A 319 10.53 -21.82 11.56
CA LEU A 319 9.65 -20.66 11.47
C LEU A 319 8.43 -20.96 10.59
N LEU A 320 8.62 -21.60 9.44
CA LEU A 320 7.50 -22.01 8.57
C LEU A 320 6.56 -23.00 9.27
N LYS A 321 7.11 -24.02 9.96
CA LYS A 321 6.31 -24.98 10.74
C LYS A 321 5.54 -24.30 11.86
N TYR A 322 6.22 -23.46 12.65
CA TYR A 322 5.57 -22.69 13.71
C TYR A 322 4.48 -21.77 13.13
N ALA A 323 4.76 -21.08 12.02
CA ALA A 323 3.80 -20.21 11.37
C ALA A 323 2.53 -20.96 10.96
N GLU A 324 2.66 -22.14 10.34
CA GLU A 324 1.50 -22.97 10.00
C GLU A 324 0.72 -23.42 11.26
N GLU A 325 1.39 -24.05 12.22
CA GLU A 325 0.77 -24.60 13.43
C GLU A 325 0.04 -23.52 14.24
N ASN A 326 0.73 -22.40 14.47
CA ASN A 326 0.21 -21.29 15.25
C ASN A 326 -0.93 -20.57 14.53
N THR A 327 -0.83 -20.38 13.21
CA THR A 327 -1.93 -19.81 12.42
C THR A 327 -3.19 -20.67 12.54
N ARG A 328 -3.09 -21.99 12.33
CA ARG A 328 -4.23 -22.90 12.47
C ARG A 328 -4.85 -22.82 13.86
N LYS A 329 -4.02 -22.79 14.90
CA LYS A 329 -4.47 -22.75 16.29
C LYS A 329 -5.19 -21.44 16.62
N VAL A 330 -4.58 -20.29 16.35
CA VAL A 330 -5.11 -18.98 16.74
C VAL A 330 -6.30 -18.59 15.85
N ILE A 331 -6.16 -18.70 14.53
CA ILE A 331 -7.26 -18.38 13.61
C ILE A 331 -8.42 -19.35 13.77
N GLY A 332 -8.15 -20.64 14.03
CA GLY A 332 -9.18 -21.64 14.30
C GLY A 332 -9.95 -21.38 15.61
N HIS A 333 -9.28 -20.85 16.64
CA HIS A 333 -9.92 -20.53 17.92
C HIS A 333 -10.88 -19.35 17.82
N PHE A 334 -10.50 -18.28 17.12
CA PHE A 334 -11.35 -17.09 17.00
C PHE A 334 -12.36 -17.20 15.85
N GLY A 335 -11.94 -17.77 14.71
CA GLY A 335 -12.79 -17.98 13.54
C GLY A 335 -13.60 -16.75 13.17
N ASP A 336 -14.89 -16.96 12.92
CA ASP A 336 -15.83 -15.94 12.46
C ASP A 336 -16.21 -14.90 13.55
N ARG A 337 -15.72 -15.03 14.79
CA ARG A 337 -15.84 -13.96 15.80
C ARG A 337 -15.02 -12.72 15.43
N MET A 338 -14.00 -12.88 14.58
CA MET A 338 -13.20 -11.79 14.07
C MET A 338 -13.67 -11.38 12.66
N TYR A 339 -13.85 -10.08 12.45
CA TYR A 339 -14.13 -9.57 11.10
C TYR A 339 -12.89 -9.68 10.21
N ALA A 340 -11.73 -9.30 10.76
CA ALA A 340 -10.47 -9.29 10.05
C ALA A 340 -9.31 -9.73 10.95
N TRP A 341 -8.16 -9.99 10.35
CA TRP A 341 -6.95 -10.28 11.09
C TRP A 341 -5.72 -9.84 10.28
N GLU A 342 -4.85 -9.11 10.96
CA GLU A 342 -3.54 -8.66 10.48
C GLU A 342 -2.56 -9.83 10.52
N MET A 343 -2.33 -10.48 9.39
CA MET A 343 -1.53 -11.70 9.28
C MET A 343 -0.08 -11.44 9.64
N VAL A 344 0.49 -10.40 9.02
CA VAL A 344 1.90 -10.04 9.17
C VAL A 344 1.96 -8.52 9.27
N ASN A 345 2.76 -8.04 10.22
CA ASN A 345 3.03 -6.63 10.44
C ASN A 345 4.48 -6.29 10.10
N GLU A 346 4.69 -5.30 9.23
CA GLU A 346 5.96 -4.58 9.02
C GLU A 346 7.19 -5.44 8.65
N LEU A 347 6.96 -6.67 8.20
CA LEU A 347 8.01 -7.65 7.89
C LEU A 347 8.90 -7.22 6.70
N HIS A 348 8.50 -6.19 5.94
CA HIS A 348 9.29 -5.65 4.83
C HIS A 348 10.53 -4.89 5.29
N ASP A 349 10.61 -4.48 6.56
CA ASP A 349 11.68 -3.61 7.07
C ASP A 349 12.05 -3.92 8.53
N TRP A 350 11.79 -3.00 9.47
CA TRP A 350 12.27 -3.04 10.86
C TRP A 350 11.71 -4.18 11.73
N ALA A 351 10.63 -4.84 11.31
CA ALA A 351 10.11 -6.03 11.99
C ALA A 351 10.57 -7.35 11.33
N ASN A 352 11.81 -7.38 10.84
CA ASN A 352 12.45 -8.55 10.22
C ASN A 352 13.69 -9.01 11.02
N GLU A 353 13.53 -9.28 12.32
CA GLU A 353 14.62 -9.75 13.19
C GLU A 353 15.25 -11.07 12.71
N PHE A 354 14.51 -11.87 11.94
CA PHE A 354 15.01 -13.10 11.31
C PHE A 354 15.91 -12.85 10.09
N LYS A 355 16.03 -11.60 9.61
CA LYS A 355 16.82 -11.20 8.43
C LYS A 355 16.44 -12.00 7.17
N LEU A 356 15.14 -12.23 7.01
CA LEU A 356 14.60 -12.92 5.84
C LEU A 356 14.83 -12.10 4.57
N ASN A 357 15.17 -12.78 3.48
CA ASN A 357 15.21 -12.13 2.17
C ASN A 357 13.79 -11.98 1.59
N ARG A 358 13.66 -11.23 0.48
CA ARG A 358 12.37 -10.95 -0.17
C ARG A 358 11.56 -12.21 -0.52
N ASP A 359 12.23 -13.25 -1.03
CA ASP A 359 11.57 -14.49 -1.42
C ASP A 359 11.02 -15.22 -0.18
N GLN A 360 11.80 -15.26 0.89
CA GLN A 360 11.40 -15.83 2.18
C GLN A 360 10.25 -15.07 2.83
N ILE A 361 10.28 -13.73 2.82
CA ILE A 361 9.17 -12.89 3.32
C ILE A 361 7.89 -13.20 2.54
N THR A 362 7.99 -13.29 1.22
CA THR A 362 6.86 -13.57 0.33
C THR A 362 6.29 -14.97 0.58
N GLU A 363 7.15 -15.97 0.72
CA GLU A 363 6.76 -17.35 1.01
C GLU A 363 6.10 -17.48 2.39
N LEU A 364 6.72 -16.94 3.44
CA LEU A 364 6.17 -16.95 4.79
C LEU A 364 4.81 -16.24 4.85
N THR A 365 4.69 -15.05 4.28
CA THR A 365 3.44 -14.28 4.25
C THR A 365 2.35 -15.02 3.48
N ARG A 366 2.70 -15.67 2.36
CA ARG A 366 1.78 -16.51 1.59
C ARG A 366 1.31 -17.70 2.43
N LEU A 367 2.23 -18.44 3.04
CA LEU A 367 1.92 -19.59 3.88
C LEU A 367 0.91 -19.21 4.97
N ILE A 368 1.19 -18.15 5.73
CA ILE A 368 0.29 -17.67 6.80
C ILE A 368 -1.09 -17.32 6.24
N THR A 369 -1.15 -16.59 5.13
CA THR A 369 -2.41 -16.13 4.52
C THR A 369 -3.24 -17.29 3.94
N ASP A 370 -2.58 -18.28 3.35
CA ASP A 370 -3.23 -19.47 2.78
C ASP A 370 -3.74 -20.39 3.89
N VAL A 371 -2.94 -20.63 4.94
CA VAL A 371 -3.34 -21.40 6.11
C VAL A 371 -4.51 -20.72 6.84
N ALA A 372 -4.48 -19.40 7.00
CA ALA A 372 -5.59 -18.65 7.58
C ALA A 372 -6.86 -18.78 6.73
N LYS A 373 -6.74 -18.76 5.38
CA LYS A 373 -7.89 -18.93 4.47
C LYS A 373 -8.51 -20.32 4.58
N ASP A 374 -7.67 -21.34 4.65
CA ASP A 374 -8.08 -22.74 4.80
C ASP A 374 -8.76 -22.96 6.17
N THR A 375 -8.24 -22.32 7.22
CA THR A 375 -8.73 -22.49 8.59
C THR A 375 -10.03 -21.73 8.86
N ALA A 376 -10.12 -20.45 8.48
CA ALA A 376 -11.29 -19.61 8.70
C ALA A 376 -11.59 -18.76 7.44
N PRO A 377 -12.36 -19.30 6.47
CA PRO A 377 -12.45 -18.71 5.14
C PRO A 377 -13.17 -17.36 5.07
N ASN A 378 -13.97 -17.01 6.09
CA ASN A 378 -14.73 -15.76 6.12
C ASN A 378 -13.93 -14.59 6.72
N VAL A 379 -12.88 -14.87 7.49
CA VAL A 379 -12.01 -13.85 8.10
C VAL A 379 -11.26 -13.09 7.01
N LYS A 380 -11.37 -11.76 7.02
CA LYS A 380 -10.59 -10.90 6.12
C LYS A 380 -9.13 -10.92 6.57
N ARG A 381 -8.22 -11.16 5.64
CA ARG A 381 -6.78 -11.22 5.93
C ARG A 381 -6.15 -9.93 5.43
N THR A 382 -5.48 -9.21 6.31
CA THR A 382 -4.77 -7.97 5.99
C THR A 382 -3.27 -8.18 6.21
N ILE A 383 -2.47 -7.44 5.44
CA ILE A 383 -1.02 -7.31 5.64
C ILE A 383 -0.80 -5.85 6.00
N ASN A 384 -0.20 -5.60 7.16
CA ASN A 384 0.06 -4.23 7.62
C ASN A 384 1.52 -3.90 7.36
N ASN A 385 1.77 -2.72 6.79
CA ASN A 385 3.10 -2.19 6.55
C ASN A 385 3.13 -0.74 7.07
N CYS A 386 4.22 -0.35 7.71
CA CYS A 386 4.55 1.03 8.00
C CYS A 386 5.53 1.57 6.95
N CYS A 387 5.52 2.89 6.72
CA CYS A 387 6.42 3.55 5.76
C CYS A 387 6.51 2.86 4.38
N PRO A 388 5.40 2.49 3.72
CA PRO A 388 5.42 1.68 2.50
C PRO A 388 6.14 2.36 1.31
N PHE A 389 6.43 3.66 1.41
CA PHE A 389 7.15 4.44 0.41
C PHE A 389 8.60 4.74 0.82
N ALA A 390 9.18 3.90 1.70
CA ALA A 390 10.58 3.99 2.11
C ALA A 390 10.97 5.33 2.76
N GLU A 391 10.03 5.95 3.48
CA GLU A 391 10.38 6.92 4.53
C GLU A 391 10.90 6.14 5.75
N TYR A 392 12.02 5.44 5.54
CA TYR A 392 12.77 4.82 6.62
C TYR A 392 13.44 5.96 7.40
N VAL A 393 13.15 6.05 8.70
CA VAL A 393 13.71 7.06 9.61
C VAL A 393 15.06 6.58 10.12
#